data_AF-A0A2R6PLI9-F1
#
_entry.id   AF-A0A2R6PLI9-F1
#
_cell.length_a   1.000
_cell.length_b   1.000
_cell.length_c   1.000
_cell.angle_alpha   90.00
_cell.angle_beta   90.00
_cell.angle_gamma   90.00
#
_symmetry.space_group_name_H-M   'P 1'
#
loop_
_entity.id
_entity.type
_entity.pdbx_description
1 polymer ?
#
loop_
_entity_poly.entity_id
_entity_poly.type
_entity_poly.pdbx_seq_one_letter_code
_entity_poly.pdbx_strand_id
1 'polypeptide(L)'
;MVGWVPRIHSIDKSNDNAGRYIYGGWWTVWWTGTYSMILSKAAFFHKKYLSLYTNEMPASIREYVAKNRNCEDIAMSFLVANETGSPPIWVKGKIFEIGSTGISSLGGHIEKRSQCVNRFVAEYGRMPLVSTSVKAVDSRNIWFW
;
A
#
# COMPACT_ATOMS: atom_id res chain seq x y z
N MET A 1 -1.61 -8.94 -5.52
CA MET A 1 -0.36 -8.18 -5.78
C MET A 1 0.76 -8.84 -4.98
N VAL A 2 1.93 -9.03 -5.57
CA VAL A 2 3.07 -9.72 -4.94
C VAL A 2 4.29 -8.81 -5.03
N GLY A 3 5.02 -8.55 -3.94
CA GLY A 3 6.20 -7.69 -4.02
C GLY A 3 7.00 -7.58 -2.72
N TRP A 4 7.99 -6.69 -2.71
CA TRP A 4 9.03 -6.69 -1.67
C TRP A 4 8.95 -5.53 -0.67
N VAL A 5 8.08 -4.54 -0.92
CA VAL A 5 8.01 -3.31 -0.12
C VAL A 5 6.67 -3.22 0.61
N PRO A 6 6.51 -3.89 1.77
CA PRO A 6 5.26 -3.90 2.52
C PRO A 6 5.02 -2.59 3.26
N ARG A 7 3.75 -2.18 3.32
CA ARG A 7 3.25 -1.03 4.07
C ARG A 7 1.89 -1.38 4.68
N ILE A 8 1.47 -0.60 5.68
CA ILE A 8 0.25 -0.88 6.43
C ILE A 8 -0.60 0.37 6.57
N HIS A 9 -1.91 0.19 6.70
CA HIS A 9 -2.80 1.22 7.23
C HIS A 9 -3.20 0.81 8.66
N SER A 10 -3.35 1.78 9.55
CA SER A 10 -3.90 1.57 10.90
C SER A 10 -5.00 2.58 11.18
N ILE A 11 -5.90 2.26 12.11
CA ILE A 11 -6.89 3.22 12.58
C ILE A 11 -6.20 4.17 13.57
N ASP A 12 -6.46 5.46 13.43
CA ASP A 12 -6.05 6.46 14.40
C ASP A 12 -6.87 6.28 15.69
N LYS A 13 -6.20 5.90 16.78
CA LYS A 13 -6.83 5.70 18.10
C LYS A 13 -6.73 6.95 18.99
N SER A 14 -6.11 8.03 18.51
CA SER A 14 -5.84 9.22 19.33
C SER A 14 -7.02 10.20 19.44
N ASN A 15 -8.01 10.07 18.55
CA ASN A 15 -9.20 10.91 18.57
C ASN A 15 -10.44 10.03 18.76
N ASP A 16 -11.28 10.37 19.74
CA ASP A 16 -12.61 9.77 19.97
C ASP A 16 -13.60 9.97 18.79
N ASN A 17 -13.17 10.67 17.73
CA ASN A 17 -13.88 10.74 16.45
C ASN A 17 -13.49 9.54 15.59
N ALA A 18 -14.39 8.56 15.56
CA ALA A 18 -14.30 7.31 14.81
C ALA A 18 -13.77 7.48 13.36
N GLY A 19 -12.77 6.67 13.01
CA GLY A 19 -12.63 6.17 11.63
C GLY A 19 -11.55 6.78 10.72
N ARG A 20 -10.63 7.62 11.22
CA ARG A 20 -9.48 8.06 10.40
C ARG A 20 -8.41 6.97 10.30
N TYR A 21 -7.79 6.88 9.13
CA TYR A 21 -6.71 5.93 8.86
C TYR A 21 -5.35 6.62 8.76
N ILE A 22 -4.32 5.97 9.28
CA ILE A 22 -2.93 6.42 9.24
C ILE A 22 -2.15 5.46 8.34
N TYR A 23 -1.31 6.02 7.47
CA TYR A 23 -0.35 5.28 6.69
C TYR A 23 0.89 4.94 7.52
N GLY A 24 1.21 3.66 7.62
CA GLY A 24 2.37 3.11 8.34
C GLY A 24 3.52 2.74 7.41
N GLY A 25 4.72 3.20 7.78
CA GLY A 25 5.98 2.92 7.08
C GLY A 25 6.57 1.54 7.39
N TRP A 26 7.84 1.36 7.00
CA TRP A 26 8.60 0.14 7.28
C TRP A 26 8.69 -0.19 8.76
N TRP A 27 8.94 0.82 9.62
CA TRP A 27 9.06 0.60 11.06
C TRP A 27 7.79 -0.02 11.65
N THR A 28 6.62 0.48 11.25
CA THR A 28 5.34 -0.09 11.70
C THR A 28 5.22 -1.56 11.31
N VAL A 29 5.48 -1.89 10.04
CA VAL A 29 5.43 -3.28 9.54
C VAL A 29 6.45 -4.17 10.24
N TRP A 30 7.63 -3.63 10.55
CA TRP A 30 8.69 -4.37 11.26
C TRP A 30 8.25 -4.74 12.68
N TRP A 31 7.65 -3.81 13.40
CA TRP A 31 7.16 -4.04 14.77
C TRP A 31 5.93 -4.95 14.82
N THR A 32 4.96 -4.76 13.94
CA THR A 32 3.69 -5.52 13.99
C THR A 32 3.75 -6.84 13.23
N GLY A 33 4.68 -6.97 12.28
CA GLY A 33 4.72 -8.10 11.36
C GLY A 33 3.57 -8.14 10.35
N THR A 34 2.67 -7.15 10.39
CA THR A 34 1.45 -7.06 9.57
C THR A 34 1.60 -6.01 8.49
N TYR A 35 0.95 -6.23 7.36
CA TYR A 35 0.90 -5.29 6.23
C TYR A 35 -0.41 -5.44 5.47
N SER A 36 -0.77 -4.43 4.70
CA SER A 36 -2.00 -4.41 3.89
C SER A 36 -1.78 -3.87 2.48
N MET A 37 -0.57 -3.41 2.19
CA MET A 37 -0.19 -2.80 0.92
C MET A 37 1.21 -3.29 0.52
N ILE A 38 1.45 -3.32 -0.79
CA ILE A 38 2.77 -3.53 -1.38
C ILE A 38 2.99 -2.37 -2.35
N LEU A 39 4.13 -1.68 -2.24
CA LEU A 39 4.39 -0.57 -3.15
C LEU A 39 4.71 -1.09 -4.56
N SER A 40 4.07 -0.52 -5.57
CA SER A 40 4.18 -0.92 -6.98
C SER A 40 5.58 -0.74 -7.57
N LYS A 41 6.47 0.02 -6.90
CA LYS A 41 7.87 0.23 -7.33
C LYS A 41 8.69 -1.06 -7.46
N ALA A 42 8.34 -2.09 -6.70
CA ALA A 42 8.99 -3.39 -6.72
C ALA A 42 7.93 -4.47 -6.45
N ALA A 43 7.08 -4.71 -7.44
CA ALA A 43 5.98 -5.65 -7.35
C ALA A 43 5.61 -6.23 -8.72
N PHE A 44 5.03 -7.43 -8.68
CA PHE A 44 4.32 -8.08 -9.77
C PHE A 44 2.81 -8.09 -9.49
N PHE A 45 2.03 -7.77 -10.51
CA PHE A 45 0.58 -7.89 -10.51
C PHE A 45 0.08 -8.09 -11.94
N HIS A 46 -1.11 -8.66 -12.08
CA HIS A 46 -1.68 -8.98 -13.38
C HIS A 46 -1.96 -7.71 -14.20
N LYS A 47 -1.65 -7.71 -15.51
CA LYS A 47 -1.83 -6.54 -16.41
C LYS A 47 -3.24 -5.95 -16.39
N LYS A 48 -4.25 -6.77 -16.10
CA LYS A 48 -5.66 -6.35 -15.98
C LYS A 48 -5.82 -5.15 -15.04
N TYR A 49 -5.06 -5.10 -13.94
CA TYR A 49 -5.18 -4.03 -12.96
C TYR A 49 -4.70 -2.67 -13.50
N LEU A 50 -3.83 -2.65 -14.51
CA LEU A 50 -3.51 -1.40 -15.22
C LEU A 50 -4.70 -0.90 -16.03
N SER A 51 -5.42 -1.81 -16.70
CA SER A 51 -6.63 -1.47 -17.46
C SER A 51 -7.75 -1.00 -16.52
N LEU A 52 -7.99 -1.72 -15.42
CA LEU A 52 -8.94 -1.32 -14.38
C LEU A 52 -8.54 0.04 -13.77
N TYR A 53 -7.25 0.26 -13.52
CA TYR A 53 -6.77 1.54 -13.00
C TYR A 53 -7.08 2.66 -13.98
N THR A 54 -6.81 2.50 -15.27
CA THR A 54 -7.02 3.57 -16.26
C THR A 54 -8.48 3.84 -16.56
N ASN A 55 -9.31 2.79 -16.67
CA ASN A 55 -10.65 2.87 -17.24
C ASN A 55 -11.78 2.80 -16.21
N GLU A 56 -11.58 2.08 -15.09
CA GLU A 56 -12.65 1.78 -14.13
C GLU A 56 -12.46 2.49 -12.78
N MET A 57 -11.22 2.80 -12.39
CA MET A 57 -10.96 3.56 -11.17
C MET A 57 -11.63 4.95 -11.25
N PRO A 58 -12.32 5.39 -10.19
CA PRO A 58 -12.93 6.72 -10.12
C PRO A 58 -11.96 7.80 -10.57
N ALA A 59 -12.40 8.66 -11.50
CA ALA A 59 -11.58 9.73 -12.06
C ALA A 59 -11.05 10.66 -10.96
N SER A 60 -11.85 10.89 -9.91
CA SER A 60 -11.48 11.65 -8.70
C SER A 60 -10.19 11.15 -8.03
N ILE A 61 -9.98 9.83 -7.98
CA ILE A 61 -8.78 9.21 -7.42
C ILE A 61 -7.59 9.45 -8.37
N ARG A 62 -7.78 9.18 -9.67
CA ARG A 62 -6.72 9.35 -10.67
C ARG A 62 -6.24 10.78 -10.78
N GLU A 63 -7.15 11.74 -10.80
CA GLU A 63 -6.86 13.17 -10.83
C GLU A 63 -6.11 13.61 -9.57
N TYR A 64 -6.53 13.11 -8.40
CA TYR A 64 -5.85 13.40 -7.15
C TYR A 64 -4.41 12.85 -7.15
N VAL A 65 -4.20 11.62 -7.60
CA VAL A 65 -2.85 11.03 -7.75
C VAL A 65 -2.00 11.86 -8.72
N ALA A 66 -2.55 12.21 -9.89
CA ALA A 66 -1.84 12.99 -10.91
C ALA A 66 -1.44 14.38 -10.39
N LYS A 67 -2.35 15.07 -9.69
CA LYS A 67 -2.11 16.40 -9.13
C LYS A 67 -1.06 16.39 -8.01
N ASN A 68 -1.10 15.40 -7.13
CA ASN A 68 -0.20 15.31 -5.99
C ASN A 68 1.13 14.63 -6.30
N ARG A 69 1.23 13.95 -7.45
CA ARG A 69 2.40 13.14 -7.87
C ARG A 69 2.86 12.19 -6.75
N ASN A 70 1.89 11.56 -6.09
CA ASN A 70 2.10 10.61 -5.00
C ASN A 70 0.86 9.70 -4.91
N CYS A 71 1.01 8.59 -4.18
CA CYS A 71 -0.07 7.67 -3.82
C CYS A 71 -0.64 6.82 -4.96
N GLU A 72 0.02 6.76 -6.11
CA GLU A 72 -0.28 5.83 -7.20
C GLU A 72 -0.16 4.36 -6.74
N ASP A 73 0.81 4.08 -5.87
CA ASP A 73 1.05 2.78 -5.26
C ASP A 73 -0.07 2.38 -4.26
N ILE A 74 -0.53 3.33 -3.45
CA ILE A 74 -1.68 3.17 -2.55
C ILE A 74 -2.96 2.96 -3.37
N ALA A 75 -3.20 3.77 -4.40
CA ALA A 75 -4.37 3.65 -5.26
C ALA A 75 -4.41 2.29 -5.96
N MET A 76 -3.27 1.81 -6.47
CA MET A 76 -3.17 0.47 -7.06
C MET A 76 -3.43 -0.64 -6.03
N SER A 77 -2.92 -0.50 -4.79
CA SER A 77 -3.21 -1.46 -3.72
C SER A 77 -4.70 -1.50 -3.36
N PHE A 78 -5.35 -0.33 -3.28
CA PHE A 78 -6.79 -0.21 -3.06
C PHE A 78 -7.59 -0.92 -4.15
N LEU A 79 -7.26 -0.66 -5.42
CA LEU A 79 -7.92 -1.27 -6.57
C LEU A 79 -7.82 -2.80 -6.55
N VAL A 80 -6.61 -3.33 -6.38
CA VAL A 80 -6.38 -4.77 -6.38
C VAL A 80 -7.08 -5.43 -5.20
N ALA A 81 -7.03 -4.84 -4.01
CA ALA A 81 -7.70 -5.38 -2.84
C ALA A 81 -9.23 -5.34 -3.00
N ASN A 82 -9.76 -4.26 -3.60
CA ASN A 82 -11.19 -4.12 -3.87
C ASN A 82 -11.70 -5.18 -4.88
N GLU A 83 -10.94 -5.40 -5.95
CA GLU A 83 -11.28 -6.34 -7.02
C GLU A 83 -11.17 -7.81 -6.56
N THR A 84 -10.25 -8.12 -5.64
CA THR A 84 -9.97 -9.51 -5.24
C THR A 84 -10.52 -9.90 -3.87
N GLY A 85 -10.90 -8.92 -3.03
CA GLY A 85 -11.21 -9.14 -1.62
C GLY A 85 -10.07 -9.78 -0.82
N SER A 86 -8.83 -9.77 -1.35
CA SER A 86 -7.70 -10.56 -0.84
C SER A 86 -6.50 -9.68 -0.48
N PRO A 87 -5.71 -10.06 0.55
CA PRO A 87 -4.51 -9.32 0.92
C PRO A 87 -3.37 -9.51 -0.10
N PRO A 88 -2.40 -8.59 -0.16
CA PRO A 88 -1.20 -8.77 -0.98
C PRO A 88 -0.24 -9.81 -0.37
N ILE A 89 0.77 -10.23 -1.14
CA ILE A 89 1.83 -11.16 -0.68
C ILE A 89 3.16 -10.43 -0.62
N TRP A 90 3.79 -10.43 0.55
CA TRP A 90 5.14 -9.92 0.79
C TRP A 90 6.16 -11.02 0.49
N VAL A 91 7.06 -10.76 -0.45
CA VAL A 91 8.24 -11.57 -0.73
C VAL A 91 9.44 -11.05 0.06
N LYS A 92 10.05 -11.90 0.87
CA LYS A 92 11.31 -11.59 1.56
C LYS A 92 12.45 -11.63 0.54
N GLY A 93 13.15 -10.52 0.39
CA GLY A 93 14.31 -10.40 -0.49
C GLY A 93 15.03 -9.07 -0.31
N LYS A 94 16.25 -8.98 -0.82
CA LYS A 94 17.01 -7.72 -0.84
C LYS A 94 16.62 -6.92 -2.08
N ILE A 95 16.22 -5.66 -1.89
CA ILE A 95 16.04 -4.69 -2.96
C ILE A 95 17.12 -3.64 -2.80
N PHE A 96 17.74 -3.24 -3.90
CA PHE A 96 18.66 -2.12 -3.95
C PHE A 96 18.01 -1.00 -4.75
N GLU A 97 17.78 0.14 -4.10
CA GLU A 97 17.23 1.33 -4.76
C GLU A 97 18.40 2.23 -5.19
N ILE A 98 18.50 2.46 -6.49
CA ILE A 98 19.51 3.35 -7.06
C ILE A 98 18.86 4.72 -7.22
N GLY A 99 19.35 5.70 -6.43
CA GLY A 99 18.79 7.07 -6.34
C GLY A 99 17.98 7.29 -5.07
N SER A 100 18.51 8.08 -4.12
CA SER A 100 17.99 8.17 -2.74
C SER A 100 17.39 9.52 -2.34
N THR A 101 17.34 10.51 -3.22
CA THR A 101 16.74 11.84 -2.95
C THR A 101 15.37 11.95 -3.63
N GLY A 102 14.41 11.16 -3.14
CA GLY A 102 13.04 11.13 -3.64
C GLY A 102 12.03 11.85 -2.72
N ILE A 103 10.77 11.89 -3.15
CA ILE A 103 9.62 12.48 -2.43
C ILE A 103 9.47 11.90 -1.00
N SER A 104 9.93 10.67 -0.78
CA SER A 104 9.94 10.00 0.54
C SER A 104 10.82 10.69 1.58
N SER A 105 11.79 11.49 1.15
CA SER A 105 12.73 12.22 2.02
C SER A 105 12.23 13.63 2.39
N LEU A 106 11.09 14.05 1.83
CA LEU A 106 10.47 15.35 2.15
C LEU A 106 9.67 15.26 3.45
N GLY A 107 9.69 16.33 4.24
CA GLY A 107 8.88 16.47 5.45
C GLY A 107 7.38 16.26 5.17
N GLY A 108 6.66 15.62 6.09
CA GLY A 108 5.22 15.37 5.98
C GLY A 108 4.83 14.27 4.97
N HIS A 109 5.77 13.50 4.44
CA HIS A 109 5.46 12.43 3.48
C HIS A 109 4.46 11.39 4.01
N ILE A 110 4.59 10.99 5.28
CA ILE A 110 3.65 10.06 5.93
C ILE A 110 2.26 10.68 6.04
N GLU A 111 2.17 11.95 6.41
CA GLU A 111 0.90 12.66 6.55
C GLU A 111 0.17 12.77 5.20
N LYS A 112 0.90 13.15 4.13
CA LYS A 112 0.35 13.16 2.77
C LYS A 112 -0.18 11.79 2.34
N ARG A 113 0.55 10.71 2.64
CA ARG A 113 0.07 9.35 2.37
C ARG A 113 -1.13 8.95 3.22
N SER A 114 -1.20 9.37 4.47
CA SER A 114 -2.41 9.21 5.30
C SER A 114 -3.62 9.94 4.70
N GLN A 115 -3.43 11.15 4.17
CA GLN A 115 -4.48 11.89 3.46
C GLN A 115 -4.98 11.12 2.23
N CYS A 116 -4.07 10.52 1.45
CA CYS A 116 -4.44 9.66 0.33
C CYS A 116 -5.29 8.47 0.77
N VAL A 117 -4.89 7.74 1.82
CA VAL A 117 -5.65 6.60 2.35
C VAL A 117 -7.07 7.03 2.72
N ASN A 118 -7.23 8.10 3.50
CA ASN A 118 -8.55 8.57 3.92
C ASN A 118 -9.41 9.04 2.74
N ARG A 119 -8.82 9.74 1.77
CA ARG A 119 -9.54 10.17 0.57
C ARG A 119 -10.03 8.96 -0.23
N PHE A 120 -9.20 7.96 -0.44
CA PHE A 120 -9.59 6.77 -1.19
C PHE A 120 -10.64 5.96 -0.45
N VAL A 121 -10.57 5.86 0.88
CA VAL A 121 -11.65 5.24 1.67
C VAL A 121 -12.98 5.96 1.46
N ALA A 122 -12.99 7.29 1.46
CA ALA A 122 -14.20 8.06 1.21
C ALA A 122 -14.78 7.80 -0.19
N GLU A 123 -13.93 7.74 -1.21
CA GLU A 123 -14.34 7.47 -2.61
C GLU A 123 -14.85 6.02 -2.79
N TYR A 124 -14.25 5.04 -2.12
CA TYR A 124 -14.70 3.64 -2.15
C TYR A 124 -15.88 3.36 -1.20
N GLY A 125 -16.23 4.28 -0.31
CA GLY A 125 -17.27 4.11 0.72
C GLY A 125 -16.93 3.12 1.84
N ARG A 126 -15.75 2.49 1.79
CA ARG A 126 -15.24 1.55 2.80
C ARG A 126 -13.72 1.38 2.68
N MET A 127 -13.10 0.71 3.63
CA MET A 127 -11.70 0.28 3.55
C MET A 127 -11.57 -1.02 2.75
N PRO A 128 -11.00 -1.03 1.53
CA PRO A 128 -10.78 -2.26 0.76
C PRO A 128 -9.52 -3.03 1.19
N LEU A 129 -8.55 -2.37 1.82
CA LEU A 129 -7.27 -3.01 2.14
C LEU A 129 -7.45 -4.10 3.20
N VAL A 130 -6.95 -5.29 2.92
CA VAL A 130 -6.97 -6.43 3.83
C VAL A 130 -5.57 -6.65 4.42
N SER A 131 -5.49 -6.72 5.74
CA SER A 131 -4.23 -6.96 6.45
C SER A 131 -3.85 -8.43 6.45
N THR A 132 -2.55 -8.72 6.40
CA THR A 132 -1.98 -10.07 6.49
C THR A 132 -0.58 -10.04 7.11
N SER A 133 -0.10 -11.20 7.53
CA SER A 133 1.28 -11.43 8.00
C SER A 133 2.03 -12.46 7.16
N VAL A 134 1.42 -12.97 6.08
CA VAL A 134 2.01 -14.00 5.21
C VAL A 134 3.26 -13.46 4.53
N LYS A 135 4.33 -14.26 4.52
CA LYS A 135 5.58 -13.91 3.82
C LYS A 135 5.99 -15.08 2.93
N ALA A 136 6.17 -14.80 1.65
CA ALA A 136 6.79 -15.72 0.71
C ALA A 136 8.31 -15.60 0.83
N VAL A 137 8.99 -16.72 0.94
CA VAL A 137 10.38 -16.77 1.35
C VAL A 137 11.10 -17.91 0.60
N ASP A 138 12.39 -17.76 0.30
CA ASP A 138 13.16 -18.78 -0.44
C ASP A 138 13.45 -19.99 0.45
N SER A 139 12.89 -21.15 0.10
CA SER A 139 12.99 -22.36 0.90
C SER A 139 14.42 -22.88 1.10
N ARG A 140 15.36 -22.51 0.23
CA ARG A 140 16.77 -22.92 0.38
C ARG A 140 17.46 -22.23 1.55
N ASN A 141 16.93 -21.08 1.96
CA ASN A 141 17.55 -20.23 2.97
C ASN A 141 16.86 -20.32 4.34
N ILE A 142 15.91 -21.25 4.49
CA ILE A 142 14.97 -21.25 5.62
C ILE A 142 14.62 -22.68 5.95
N TRP A 143 14.80 -23.03 7.22
CA TRP A 143 14.41 -24.32 7.73
C TRP A 143 12.89 -24.32 7.95
N PHE A 144 12.21 -25.19 7.21
CA PHE A 144 10.85 -25.61 7.55
C PHE A 144 11.00 -26.78 8.52
N TRP A 145 10.57 -26.58 9.76
CA TRP A 145 10.32 -27.68 10.68
C TRP A 145 9.01 -28.38 10.31
#